data_AF-T0QZL0-F1
#
_entry.id   AF-T0QZL0-F1
#
_cell.length_a   1.000
_cell.length_b   1.000
_cell.length_c   1.000
_cell.angle_alpha   90.00
_cell.angle_beta   90.00
_cell.angle_gamma   90.00
#
_symmetry.space_group_name_H-M   'P 1'
#
loop_
_entity.id
_entity.type
_entity.pdbx_description
1 polymer ?
#
loop_
_entity_poly.entity_id
_entity_poly.type
_entity_poly.pdbx_seq_one_letter_code
_entity_poly.pdbx_strand_id
1 'polypeptide(L)'
;MTKKYFSELNYSLGNEDTRLEVAMVKKLSPKNIFAIAGCGSRALPLVLDGVKRLVCADVSQNQLYITELRRETIRHFTFQDFLLFWGFPPYGSYDYSHKRRELFYTLSLSDEANVYFLELFKDNGWKSILYLGKWEKTFKVLAKINRSILGKNYDRIFNFYHIGDQARYYENDFPFKKWQMVLFVLGNKAMFNALLYKGDFIKKNVSESYLDYYQNAFEHLMTEQLARESYFMHLCFFGEISHADGNPVEATEENFNTVKKNLAEAKVDLVATDMVSAIKNEGPFDFLSLSDVPSYFAGDLEKNFLQDIRPGLAPGAVLVIRSYLRIPEADESGFVDITPQFGPEIFDEKVQMYKVKVLKFTGE
;
A
#
# COMPACT_ATOMS: atom_id res chain seq x y z
N MET A 1 -20.96 -16.84 22.52
CA MET A 1 -20.73 -15.40 22.21
C MET A 1 -19.24 -15.18 21.99
N THR A 2 -18.76 -15.47 20.78
CA THR A 2 -17.34 -15.55 20.38
C THR A 2 -17.00 -14.40 19.43
N LYS A 3 -17.48 -13.19 19.73
CA LYS A 3 -17.48 -12.04 18.79
C LYS A 3 -16.37 -11.02 19.03
N LYS A 4 -15.22 -11.41 19.61
CA LYS A 4 -14.21 -10.42 20.06
C LYS A 4 -12.72 -10.78 19.87
N TYR A 5 -12.37 -11.92 19.27
CA TYR A 5 -11.01 -12.45 19.34
C TYR A 5 -10.26 -12.70 18.03
N PHE A 6 -10.79 -12.26 16.89
CA PHE A 6 -9.91 -12.05 15.73
C PHE A 6 -9.31 -10.66 15.88
N SER A 7 -8.05 -10.61 16.27
CA SER A 7 -7.19 -9.44 16.05
C SER A 7 -7.49 -8.91 14.64
N GLU A 8 -7.97 -7.68 14.56
CA GLU A 8 -8.53 -7.16 13.31
C GLU A 8 -7.40 -6.85 12.33
N LEU A 9 -7.52 -7.28 11.06
CA LEU A 9 -6.62 -6.85 9.99
C LEU A 9 -6.60 -5.32 9.94
N ASN A 10 -5.41 -4.73 9.91
CA ASN A 10 -5.28 -3.28 9.81
C ASN A 10 -5.68 -2.81 8.40
N TYR A 11 -5.18 -3.50 7.39
CA TYR A 11 -5.53 -3.34 5.98
C TYR A 11 -5.30 -4.67 5.25
N SER A 12 -6.05 -4.89 4.17
CA SER A 12 -6.01 -6.08 3.31
C SER A 12 -5.66 -5.75 1.86
N LEU A 13 -5.67 -4.47 1.50
CA LEU A 13 -5.22 -3.87 0.25
C LEU A 13 -4.03 -2.94 0.54
N GLY A 14 -3.08 -2.81 -0.39
CA GLY A 14 -1.97 -1.86 -0.25
C GLY A 14 -2.44 -0.42 -0.08
N ASN A 15 -1.90 0.29 0.91
CA ASN A 15 -2.23 1.68 1.22
C ASN A 15 -1.35 2.71 0.49
N GLU A 16 -0.34 2.24 -0.24
CA GLU A 16 0.62 3.04 -1.00
C GLU A 16 0.80 2.45 -2.41
N ASP A 17 1.07 3.29 -3.42
CA ASP A 17 1.26 2.80 -4.78
C ASP A 17 2.68 2.27 -4.99
N THR A 18 2.77 0.94 -5.04
CA THR A 18 4.02 0.17 -5.15
C THR A 18 4.65 0.24 -6.54
N ARG A 19 4.01 0.86 -7.53
CA ARG A 19 4.64 1.05 -8.86
C ARG A 19 5.93 1.84 -8.79
N LEU A 20 6.02 2.80 -7.87
CA LEU A 20 7.25 3.53 -7.57
C LEU A 20 8.38 2.55 -7.24
N GLU A 21 8.22 1.74 -6.19
CA GLU A 21 9.26 0.80 -5.75
C GLU A 21 9.54 -0.28 -6.82
N VAL A 22 8.52 -0.76 -7.55
CA VAL A 22 8.72 -1.68 -8.68
C VAL A 22 9.61 -1.05 -9.77
N ALA A 23 9.38 0.21 -10.13
CA ALA A 23 10.21 0.92 -11.10
C ALA A 23 11.65 1.08 -10.59
N MET A 24 11.80 1.41 -9.31
CA MET A 24 13.12 1.51 -8.66
C MET A 24 13.86 0.18 -8.65
N VAL A 25 13.20 -0.93 -8.30
CA VAL A 25 13.80 -2.27 -8.32
C VAL A 25 14.21 -2.67 -9.74
N LYS A 26 13.38 -2.40 -10.76
CA LYS A 26 13.76 -2.62 -12.17
C LYS A 26 15.03 -1.83 -12.56
N LYS A 27 15.15 -0.58 -12.11
CA LYS A 27 16.28 0.31 -12.41
C LYS A 27 17.56 -0.05 -11.64
N LEU A 28 17.42 -0.45 -10.38
CA LEU A 28 18.55 -0.70 -9.46
C LEU A 28 19.02 -2.16 -9.45
N SER A 29 18.16 -3.09 -9.85
CA SER A 29 18.42 -4.55 -9.84
C SER A 29 18.98 -5.09 -8.51
N PRO A 30 18.37 -4.78 -7.35
CA PRO A 30 18.82 -5.28 -6.05
C PRO A 30 18.65 -6.80 -5.95
N LYS A 31 19.48 -7.47 -5.13
CA LYS A 31 19.39 -8.91 -4.90
C LYS A 31 18.65 -9.22 -3.59
N ASN A 32 18.93 -8.45 -2.55
CA ASN A 32 18.36 -8.61 -1.22
C ASN A 32 17.49 -7.40 -0.87
N ILE A 33 16.20 -7.63 -0.70
CA ILE A 33 15.20 -6.60 -0.41
C ILE A 33 14.66 -6.79 1.01
N PHE A 34 14.52 -5.69 1.73
CA PHE A 34 13.69 -5.60 2.92
C PHE A 34 12.43 -4.79 2.63
N ALA A 35 11.29 -5.23 3.16
CA ALA A 35 10.05 -4.47 3.11
C ALA A 35 9.23 -4.64 4.40
N ILE A 36 8.49 -3.60 4.77
CA ILE A 36 7.41 -3.76 5.75
C ILE A 36 6.33 -4.66 5.14
N ALA A 37 5.98 -5.76 5.82
CA ALA A 37 5.07 -6.75 5.25
C ALA A 37 3.70 -6.15 4.98
N GLY A 38 3.08 -5.52 5.98
CA GLY A 38 1.73 -5.00 5.83
C GLY A 38 0.78 -6.13 5.44
N CYS A 39 0.03 -5.97 4.34
CA CYS A 39 -0.73 -7.08 3.80
C CYS A 39 0.03 -7.92 2.74
N GLY A 40 1.27 -7.57 2.42
CA GLY A 40 2.07 -8.19 1.36
C GLY A 40 1.86 -7.58 -0.02
N SER A 41 0.79 -6.79 -0.21
CA SER A 41 0.45 -6.10 -1.48
C SER A 41 1.56 -5.16 -1.95
N ARG A 42 2.34 -4.56 -1.05
CA ARG A 42 3.48 -3.70 -1.38
C ARG A 42 4.82 -4.44 -1.49
N ALA A 43 4.96 -5.53 -0.74
CA ALA A 43 6.23 -6.24 -0.64
C ALA A 43 6.41 -7.27 -1.76
N LEU A 44 5.39 -8.08 -2.04
CA LEU A 44 5.48 -9.18 -3.00
C LEU A 44 5.69 -8.73 -4.45
N PRO A 45 5.15 -7.58 -4.93
CA PRO A 45 5.46 -7.06 -6.26
C PRO A 45 6.94 -6.77 -6.52
N LEU A 46 7.75 -6.69 -5.47
CA LEU A 46 9.18 -6.41 -5.56
C LEU A 46 10.02 -7.65 -5.89
N VAL A 47 9.44 -8.86 -5.89
CA VAL A 47 10.15 -10.09 -6.27
C VAL A 47 10.28 -10.17 -7.79
N LEU A 48 11.10 -9.28 -8.36
CA LEU A 48 11.36 -9.14 -9.78
C LEU A 48 12.60 -9.93 -10.22
N ASP A 49 12.91 -9.90 -11.51
CA ASP A 49 14.08 -10.60 -12.05
C ASP A 49 15.37 -10.12 -11.35
N GLY A 50 16.19 -11.08 -10.90
CA GLY A 50 17.45 -10.83 -10.21
C GLY A 50 17.35 -10.80 -8.68
N VAL A 51 16.15 -10.57 -8.12
CA VAL A 51 15.91 -10.62 -6.67
C VAL A 51 16.08 -12.05 -6.18
N LYS A 52 16.93 -12.23 -5.16
CA LYS A 52 17.24 -13.53 -4.56
C LYS A 52 16.58 -13.71 -3.21
N ARG A 53 16.36 -12.63 -2.46
CA ARG A 53 15.76 -12.67 -1.14
C ARG A 53 14.88 -11.44 -0.90
N LEU A 54 13.68 -11.68 -0.40
CA LEU A 54 12.79 -10.67 0.17
C LEU A 54 12.56 -11.02 1.65
N VAL A 55 12.85 -10.08 2.54
CA VAL A 55 12.49 -10.16 3.96
C VAL A 55 11.34 -9.21 4.22
N CYS A 56 10.20 -9.75 4.65
CA CYS A 56 9.02 -9.01 5.04
C CYS A 56 8.90 -9.02 6.56
N ALA A 57 9.02 -7.85 7.20
CA ALA A 57 8.86 -7.73 8.65
C ALA A 57 7.59 -6.97 9.04
N ASP A 58 6.93 -7.41 10.10
CA ASP A 58 5.80 -6.72 10.72
C ASP A 58 5.68 -7.12 12.18
N VAL A 59 5.26 -6.18 13.02
CA VAL A 59 4.96 -6.45 14.45
C VAL A 59 3.61 -7.16 14.62
N SER A 60 2.75 -7.10 13.62
CA SER A 60 1.44 -7.75 13.61
C SER A 60 1.50 -9.12 12.96
N GLN A 61 1.29 -10.16 13.76
CA GLN A 61 1.25 -11.54 13.26
C GLN A 61 0.18 -11.74 12.17
N ASN A 62 -0.96 -11.06 12.27
CA ASN A 62 -2.02 -11.18 11.26
C ASN A 62 -1.63 -10.59 9.90
N GLN A 63 -0.82 -9.52 9.92
CA GLN A 63 -0.28 -8.90 8.71
C GLN A 63 0.71 -9.86 8.03
N LEU A 64 1.49 -10.61 8.82
CA LEU A 64 2.30 -11.71 8.29
C LEU A 64 1.45 -12.84 7.74
N TYR A 65 0.37 -13.25 8.41
CA TYR A 65 -0.54 -14.29 7.88
C TYR A 65 -1.15 -13.89 6.52
N ILE A 66 -1.66 -12.67 6.36
CA ILE A 66 -2.22 -12.23 5.07
C ILE A 66 -1.14 -12.08 3.99
N THR A 67 0.08 -11.71 4.38
CA THR A 67 1.24 -11.69 3.47
C THR A 67 1.57 -13.11 3.00
N GLU A 68 1.53 -14.10 3.90
CA GLU A 68 1.67 -15.51 3.56
C GLU A 68 0.59 -15.98 2.60
N LEU A 69 -0.69 -15.71 2.92
CA LEU A 69 -1.81 -16.03 2.04
C LEU A 69 -1.61 -15.46 0.64
N ARG A 70 -1.23 -14.18 0.55
CA ARG A 70 -0.98 -13.52 -0.74
C ARG A 70 0.17 -14.16 -1.50
N ARG A 71 1.29 -14.48 -0.84
CA ARG A 71 2.41 -15.22 -1.44
C ARG A 71 1.94 -16.56 -2.01
N GLU A 72 1.18 -17.34 -1.25
CA GLU A 72 0.72 -18.66 -1.69
C GLU A 72 -0.30 -18.58 -2.83
N THR A 73 -1.16 -17.56 -2.85
CA THR A 73 -2.06 -17.33 -3.99
C THR A 73 -1.29 -17.04 -5.28
N ILE A 74 -0.22 -16.26 -5.22
CA ILE A 74 0.62 -15.98 -6.41
C ILE A 74 1.31 -17.26 -6.88
N ARG A 75 1.86 -18.06 -5.96
CA ARG A 75 2.55 -19.32 -6.30
C ARG A 75 1.63 -20.33 -6.99
N HIS A 76 0.40 -20.48 -6.51
CA HIS A 76 -0.48 -21.58 -6.93
C HIS A 76 -1.46 -21.18 -8.03
N PHE A 77 -1.97 -19.94 -8.04
CA PHE A 77 -3.10 -19.59 -8.90
C PHE A 77 -2.69 -19.09 -10.28
N THR A 78 -3.60 -19.23 -11.25
CA THR A 78 -3.54 -18.42 -12.48
C THR A 78 -3.77 -16.95 -12.13
N PHE A 79 -3.42 -16.03 -13.05
CA PHE A 79 -3.70 -14.61 -12.83
C PHE A 79 -5.20 -14.35 -12.62
N GLN A 80 -6.06 -15.02 -13.38
CA GLN A 80 -7.51 -14.90 -13.25
C GLN A 80 -8.02 -15.42 -11.91
N ASP A 81 -7.54 -16.60 -11.46
CA ASP A 81 -7.90 -17.15 -10.15
C ASP A 81 -7.39 -16.26 -9.00
N PHE A 82 -6.24 -15.61 -9.15
CA PHE A 82 -5.74 -14.62 -8.19
C PHE A 82 -6.68 -13.42 -8.08
N LEU A 83 -7.05 -12.80 -9.22
CA LEU A 83 -7.98 -11.67 -9.22
C LEU A 83 -9.34 -12.06 -8.63
N LEU A 84 -9.85 -13.25 -8.96
CA LEU A 84 -11.13 -13.76 -8.44
C LEU A 84 -11.09 -14.05 -6.94
N PHE A 85 -10.03 -14.70 -6.47
CA PHE A 85 -9.83 -15.03 -5.06
C PHE A 85 -9.84 -13.75 -4.21
N TRP A 86 -9.05 -12.76 -4.61
CA TRP A 86 -9.00 -11.47 -3.92
C TRP A 86 -10.21 -10.59 -4.24
N GLY A 87 -10.95 -10.82 -5.32
CA GLY A 87 -12.06 -9.96 -5.72
C GLY A 87 -11.61 -8.62 -6.30
N PHE A 88 -10.47 -8.60 -6.99
CA PHE A 88 -10.11 -7.49 -7.86
C PHE A 88 -11.02 -7.46 -9.10
N PRO A 89 -11.34 -6.28 -9.65
CA PRO A 89 -11.97 -6.17 -10.96
C PRO A 89 -11.24 -6.98 -12.06
N PRO A 90 -11.99 -7.58 -12.99
CA PRO A 90 -13.45 -7.48 -13.16
C PRO A 90 -14.26 -8.45 -12.27
N TYR A 91 -13.61 -9.23 -11.40
CA TYR A 91 -14.26 -10.26 -10.60
C TYR A 91 -14.85 -9.75 -9.27
N GLY A 92 -14.54 -8.52 -8.87
CA GLY A 92 -15.01 -7.93 -7.62
C GLY A 92 -16.53 -7.73 -7.51
N SER A 93 -17.22 -7.58 -8.65
CA SER A 93 -18.66 -7.28 -8.69
C SER A 93 -19.57 -8.51 -8.61
N TYR A 94 -19.02 -9.73 -8.63
CA TYR A 94 -19.79 -10.97 -8.68
C TYR A 94 -19.52 -11.87 -7.46
N ASP A 95 -20.46 -12.75 -7.15
CA ASP A 95 -20.31 -13.72 -6.08
C ASP A 95 -19.51 -14.94 -6.55
N TYR A 96 -18.26 -15.01 -6.12
CA TYR A 96 -17.37 -16.16 -6.34
C TYR A 96 -17.10 -16.97 -5.07
N SER A 97 -18.01 -16.95 -4.09
CA SER A 97 -17.79 -17.59 -2.78
C SER A 97 -17.50 -19.10 -2.88
N HIS A 98 -18.17 -19.82 -3.78
CA HIS A 98 -17.88 -21.25 -4.00
C HIS A 98 -16.49 -21.47 -4.59
N LYS A 99 -16.15 -20.77 -5.67
CA LYS A 99 -14.85 -20.89 -6.34
C LYS A 99 -13.70 -20.44 -5.43
N ARG A 100 -13.90 -19.36 -4.65
CA ARG A 100 -12.92 -18.90 -3.66
C ARG A 100 -12.67 -19.95 -2.58
N ARG A 101 -13.72 -20.64 -2.14
CA ARG A 101 -13.60 -21.76 -1.20
C ARG A 101 -12.78 -22.91 -1.79
N GLU A 102 -13.09 -23.33 -3.02
CA GLU A 102 -12.32 -24.38 -3.71
C GLU A 102 -10.85 -24.00 -3.82
N LEU A 103 -10.56 -22.77 -4.29
CA LEU A 103 -9.21 -22.25 -4.42
C LEU A 103 -8.46 -22.23 -3.09
N PHE A 104 -9.08 -21.77 -1.99
CA PHE A 104 -8.46 -21.75 -0.67
C PHE A 104 -7.94 -23.13 -0.25
N TYR A 105 -8.71 -24.20 -0.47
CA TYR A 105 -8.31 -25.56 -0.10
C TYR A 105 -7.16 -26.13 -0.95
N THR A 106 -6.76 -25.46 -2.03
CA THR A 106 -5.58 -25.83 -2.81
C THR A 106 -4.29 -25.19 -2.30
N LEU A 107 -4.39 -24.23 -1.38
CA LEU A 107 -3.23 -23.52 -0.82
C LEU A 107 -2.56 -24.33 0.28
N SER A 108 -1.24 -24.16 0.41
CA SER A 108 -0.43 -24.70 1.50
C SER A 108 0.07 -23.55 2.38
N LEU A 109 -0.64 -23.29 3.47
CA LEU A 109 -0.30 -22.26 4.46
C LEU A 109 0.28 -22.93 5.72
N SER A 110 0.97 -22.14 6.56
CA SER A 110 1.25 -22.51 7.94
C SER A 110 -0.03 -22.89 8.69
N ASP A 111 0.07 -23.78 9.68
CA ASP A 111 -1.09 -24.29 10.41
C ASP A 111 -1.87 -23.14 11.06
N GLU A 112 -1.17 -22.17 11.64
CA GLU A 112 -1.76 -21.01 12.29
C GLU A 112 -2.47 -20.08 11.28
N ALA A 113 -1.83 -19.78 10.14
CA ALA A 113 -2.45 -18.96 9.10
C ALA A 113 -3.67 -19.68 8.48
N ASN A 114 -3.58 -20.99 8.27
CA ASN A 114 -4.67 -21.79 7.72
C ASN A 114 -5.89 -21.77 8.64
N VAL A 115 -5.69 -22.00 9.95
CA VAL A 115 -6.78 -21.92 10.95
C VAL A 115 -7.39 -20.52 10.96
N TYR A 116 -6.56 -19.48 11.03
CA TYR A 116 -7.00 -18.09 11.04
C TYR A 116 -7.88 -17.75 9.82
N PHE A 117 -7.43 -18.09 8.61
CA PHE A 117 -8.19 -17.79 7.40
C PHE A 117 -9.40 -18.69 7.20
N LEU A 118 -9.33 -19.96 7.60
CA LEU A 118 -10.50 -20.85 7.52
C LEU A 118 -11.66 -20.31 8.37
N GLU A 119 -11.37 -19.81 9.57
CA GLU A 119 -12.37 -19.17 10.43
C GLU A 119 -12.86 -17.85 9.83
N LEU A 120 -11.94 -16.98 9.40
CA LEU A 120 -12.29 -15.69 8.77
C LEU A 120 -13.17 -15.86 7.53
N PHE A 121 -12.82 -16.78 6.63
CA PHE A 121 -13.61 -17.04 5.42
C PHE A 121 -14.97 -17.66 5.76
N LYS A 122 -15.06 -18.59 6.72
CA LYS A 122 -16.35 -19.13 7.16
C LYS A 122 -17.26 -18.04 7.71
N ASP A 123 -16.74 -17.19 8.59
CA ASP A 123 -17.48 -16.09 9.21
C ASP A 123 -17.91 -15.02 8.18
N ASN A 124 -17.09 -14.79 7.15
CA ASN A 124 -17.39 -13.88 6.04
C ASN A 124 -18.23 -14.55 4.92
N GLY A 125 -18.68 -15.79 5.11
CA GLY A 125 -19.45 -16.53 4.11
C GLY A 125 -18.71 -16.73 2.79
N TRP A 126 -17.38 -16.87 2.84
CA TRP A 126 -16.47 -17.01 1.70
C TRP A 126 -16.47 -15.84 0.71
N LYS A 127 -16.96 -14.66 1.11
CA LYS A 127 -16.79 -13.43 0.32
C LYS A 127 -15.32 -12.99 0.30
N SER A 128 -14.97 -12.11 -0.63
CA SER A 128 -13.63 -11.52 -0.70
C SER A 128 -13.25 -10.85 0.62
N ILE A 129 -11.97 -10.98 0.98
CA ILE A 129 -11.37 -10.34 2.15
C ILE A 129 -10.63 -9.04 1.82
N LEU A 130 -10.57 -8.63 0.55
CA LEU A 130 -9.75 -7.50 0.06
C LEU A 130 -10.08 -6.15 0.72
N TYR A 131 -11.32 -5.99 1.20
CA TYR A 131 -11.80 -4.76 1.84
C TYR A 131 -12.28 -4.99 3.29
N LEU A 132 -11.68 -5.93 4.01
CA LEU A 132 -12.03 -6.25 5.40
C LEU A 132 -11.20 -5.51 6.43
N GLY A 133 -10.05 -4.96 6.05
CA GLY A 133 -9.24 -4.17 6.95
C GLY A 133 -9.94 -2.89 7.44
N LYS A 134 -9.38 -2.30 8.50
CA LYS A 134 -9.89 -1.06 9.09
C LYS A 134 -9.78 0.10 8.11
N TRP A 135 -8.66 0.18 7.41
CA TRP A 135 -8.38 1.24 6.45
C TRP A 135 -9.45 1.28 5.35
N GLU A 136 -9.74 0.15 4.70
CA GLU A 136 -10.71 0.07 3.60
C GLU A 136 -12.15 0.33 4.07
N LYS A 137 -12.50 -0.11 5.30
CA LYS A 137 -13.80 0.19 5.90
C LYS A 137 -14.03 1.70 6.05
N THR A 138 -12.98 2.47 6.30
CA THR A 138 -13.09 3.93 6.38
C THR A 138 -13.34 4.55 5.00
N PHE A 139 -12.72 4.03 3.93
CA PHE A 139 -13.01 4.46 2.55
C PHE A 139 -14.45 4.17 2.13
N LYS A 140 -15.06 3.07 2.59
CA LYS A 140 -16.50 2.82 2.36
C LYS A 140 -17.40 3.88 2.98
N VAL A 141 -17.01 4.49 4.10
CA VAL A 141 -17.72 5.61 4.70
C VAL A 141 -17.48 6.88 3.90
N LEU A 142 -16.22 7.16 3.54
CA LEU A 142 -15.84 8.31 2.73
C LEU A 142 -16.58 8.33 1.39
N ALA A 143 -16.63 7.21 0.67
CA ALA A 143 -17.31 7.11 -0.61
C ALA A 143 -18.81 7.45 -0.52
N LYS A 144 -19.49 7.09 0.58
CA LYS A 144 -20.88 7.46 0.82
C LYS A 144 -21.03 8.97 1.03
N ILE A 145 -20.12 9.58 1.80
CA ILE A 145 -20.08 11.03 2.02
C ILE A 145 -19.85 11.75 0.69
N ASN A 146 -18.86 11.30 -0.07
CA ASN A 146 -18.48 11.87 -1.36
C ASN A 146 -19.66 11.82 -2.36
N ARG A 147 -20.30 10.65 -2.51
CA ARG A 147 -21.50 10.47 -3.33
C ARG A 147 -22.65 11.39 -2.91
N SER A 148 -22.88 11.53 -1.61
CA SER A 148 -23.95 12.39 -1.07
C SER A 148 -23.72 13.87 -1.38
N ILE A 149 -22.47 14.35 -1.19
CA ILE A 149 -22.12 15.76 -1.39
C ILE A 149 -22.03 16.13 -2.88
N LEU A 150 -21.35 15.31 -3.69
CA LEU A 150 -21.17 15.56 -5.11
C LEU A 150 -22.46 15.34 -5.91
N GLY A 151 -23.29 14.37 -5.51
CA GLY A 151 -24.58 14.06 -6.12
C GLY A 151 -24.46 13.14 -7.34
N LYS A 152 -25.34 13.31 -8.33
CA LYS A 152 -25.52 12.37 -9.45
C LYS A 152 -24.29 12.14 -10.33
N ASN A 153 -23.37 13.11 -10.41
CA ASN A 153 -22.19 13.06 -11.28
C ASN A 153 -20.89 12.88 -10.48
N TYR A 154 -20.96 12.32 -9.27
CA TYR A 154 -19.79 12.19 -8.38
C TYR A 154 -18.63 11.42 -9.03
N ASP A 155 -18.93 10.49 -9.93
CA ASP A 155 -18.00 9.61 -10.62
C ASP A 155 -17.61 10.07 -12.03
N ARG A 156 -18.12 11.21 -12.51
CA ARG A 156 -17.87 11.68 -13.89
C ARG A 156 -16.37 11.80 -14.22
N ILE A 157 -15.53 12.09 -13.22
CA ILE A 157 -14.07 12.19 -13.41
C ILE A 157 -13.42 10.86 -13.82
N PHE A 158 -14.06 9.71 -13.57
CA PHE A 158 -13.55 8.39 -13.94
C PHE A 158 -13.85 8.00 -15.38
N ASN A 159 -14.68 8.78 -16.10
CA ASN A 159 -15.12 8.46 -17.45
C ASN A 159 -14.13 8.89 -18.55
N PHE A 160 -13.07 9.60 -18.20
CA PHE A 160 -12.08 10.11 -19.15
C PHE A 160 -11.00 9.07 -19.43
N TYR A 161 -10.50 9.04 -20.67
CA TYR A 161 -9.39 8.17 -21.11
C TYR A 161 -8.15 8.98 -21.53
N HIS A 162 -8.24 10.31 -21.52
CA HIS A 162 -7.17 11.23 -21.87
C HIS A 162 -7.05 12.32 -20.81
N ILE A 163 -5.81 12.56 -20.35
CA ILE A 163 -5.56 13.47 -19.23
C ILE A 163 -5.98 14.91 -19.55
N GLY A 164 -5.79 15.36 -20.79
CA GLY A 164 -6.21 16.70 -21.22
C GLY A 164 -7.72 16.92 -21.11
N ASP A 165 -8.54 15.90 -21.38
CA ASP A 165 -10.00 16.01 -21.25
C ASP A 165 -10.44 16.01 -19.78
N GLN A 166 -9.78 15.18 -18.95
CA GLN A 166 -10.02 15.14 -17.51
C GLN A 166 -9.64 16.46 -16.84
N ALA A 167 -8.48 17.03 -17.18
CA ALA A 167 -8.01 18.32 -16.68
C ALA A 167 -8.96 19.46 -17.08
N ARG A 168 -9.42 19.49 -18.35
CA ARG A 168 -10.44 20.46 -18.78
C ARG A 168 -11.75 20.31 -18.01
N TYR A 169 -12.18 19.08 -17.74
CA TYR A 169 -13.35 18.83 -16.90
C TYR A 169 -13.11 19.33 -15.47
N TYR A 170 -11.93 19.05 -14.90
CA TYR A 170 -11.54 19.54 -13.58
C TYR A 170 -11.63 21.06 -13.52
N GLU A 171 -11.02 21.78 -14.46
CA GLU A 171 -10.99 23.25 -14.48
C GLU A 171 -12.36 23.92 -14.70
N ASN A 172 -13.18 23.36 -15.61
CA ASN A 172 -14.37 24.07 -16.12
C ASN A 172 -15.69 23.57 -15.52
N ASP A 173 -15.80 22.28 -15.21
CA ASP A 173 -17.07 21.60 -14.94
C ASP A 173 -17.11 20.93 -13.55
N PHE A 174 -15.96 20.65 -12.94
CA PHE A 174 -15.89 19.91 -11.69
C PHE A 174 -16.51 20.72 -10.55
N PRO A 175 -17.32 20.08 -9.68
CA PRO A 175 -18.06 20.80 -8.64
C PRO A 175 -17.16 21.19 -7.46
N PHE A 176 -16.20 22.10 -7.66
CA PHE A 176 -15.19 22.52 -6.68
C PHE A 176 -15.74 22.90 -5.31
N LYS A 177 -16.85 23.66 -5.26
CA LYS A 177 -17.45 24.06 -3.98
C LYS A 177 -17.91 22.85 -3.17
N LYS A 178 -18.49 21.85 -3.84
CA LYS A 178 -18.90 20.58 -3.22
C LYS A 178 -17.68 19.74 -2.84
N TRP A 179 -16.66 19.73 -3.69
CA TRP A 179 -15.40 19.05 -3.40
C TRP A 179 -14.70 19.62 -2.16
N GLN A 180 -14.65 20.94 -2.01
CA GLN A 180 -14.12 21.60 -0.81
C GLN A 180 -14.89 21.19 0.45
N MET A 181 -16.21 20.98 0.37
CA MET A 181 -16.98 20.43 1.49
C MET A 181 -16.57 18.98 1.82
N VAL A 182 -16.29 18.14 0.81
CA VAL A 182 -15.74 16.78 1.03
C VAL A 182 -14.39 16.86 1.72
N LEU A 183 -13.48 17.70 1.23
CA LEU A 183 -12.15 17.90 1.82
C LEU A 183 -12.21 18.46 3.24
N PHE A 184 -13.18 19.33 3.54
CA PHE A 184 -13.40 19.84 4.89
C PHE A 184 -13.86 18.73 5.85
N VAL A 185 -14.73 17.83 5.40
CA VAL A 185 -15.16 16.66 6.19
C VAL A 185 -13.99 15.69 6.42
N LEU A 186 -13.18 15.45 5.38
CA LEU A 186 -11.93 14.68 5.51
C LEU A 186 -10.96 15.36 6.47
N GLY A 187 -10.84 16.68 6.37
CA GLY A 187 -10.07 17.60 7.22
C GLY A 187 -10.44 17.58 8.71
N ASN A 188 -11.50 16.87 9.09
CA ASN A 188 -11.94 16.79 10.48
C ASN A 188 -11.14 15.72 11.25
N LYS A 189 -10.62 16.11 12.43
CA LYS A 189 -9.88 15.25 13.37
C LYS A 189 -10.56 13.90 13.67
N ALA A 190 -11.90 13.84 13.72
CA ALA A 190 -12.63 12.60 13.97
C ALA A 190 -12.59 11.62 12.77
N MET A 191 -12.69 12.13 11.54
CA MET A 191 -12.50 11.33 10.33
C MET A 191 -11.04 10.91 10.19
N PHE A 192 -10.07 11.78 10.54
CA PHE A 192 -8.66 11.40 10.61
C PHE A 192 -8.35 10.31 11.62
N ASN A 193 -8.92 10.38 12.82
CA ASN A 193 -8.76 9.34 13.86
C ASN A 193 -9.36 7.99 13.45
N ALA A 194 -10.23 7.95 12.44
CA ALA A 194 -10.81 6.72 11.88
C ALA A 194 -10.07 6.24 10.63
N LEU A 195 -9.49 7.16 9.84
CA LEU A 195 -8.64 6.87 8.68
C LEU A 195 -7.25 6.38 9.11
N LEU A 196 -6.74 6.92 10.22
CA LEU A 196 -5.47 6.56 10.82
C LEU A 196 -5.70 5.64 12.01
N TYR A 197 -4.77 4.71 12.18
CA TYR A 197 -4.70 3.77 13.29
C TYR A 197 -5.14 4.39 14.63
N LYS A 198 -6.06 3.71 15.32
CA LYS A 198 -6.42 4.02 16.70
C LYS A 198 -5.21 3.78 17.59
N GLY A 199 -4.47 4.82 17.94
CA GLY A 199 -3.37 4.71 18.90
C GLY A 199 -2.70 6.05 19.13
N ASP A 200 -1.86 6.49 18.20
CA ASP A 200 -1.09 7.71 18.35
C ASP A 200 -1.23 8.54 17.09
N PHE A 201 -1.85 9.71 17.24
CA PHE A 201 -1.91 10.68 16.17
C PHE A 201 -0.48 11.08 15.83
N ILE A 202 -0.06 10.81 14.60
CA ILE A 202 1.20 11.31 14.07
C ILE A 202 1.22 12.82 14.33
N LYS A 203 2.16 13.29 15.16
CA LYS A 203 2.28 14.72 15.44
C LYS A 203 2.80 15.42 14.19
N LYS A 204 1.87 15.92 13.38
CA LYS A 204 2.15 16.68 12.17
C LYS A 204 3.27 17.70 12.41
N ASN A 205 4.36 17.60 11.63
CA ASN A 205 5.46 18.56 11.61
C ASN A 205 5.65 19.22 10.23
N VAL A 206 4.80 18.89 9.25
CA VAL A 206 4.75 19.62 7.99
C VAL A 206 4.02 20.96 8.16
N SER A 207 4.42 21.98 7.40
CA SER A 207 3.89 23.34 7.54
C SER A 207 2.52 23.55 6.88
N GLU A 208 2.20 22.80 5.81
CA GLU A 208 0.93 22.93 5.07
C GLU A 208 -0.26 22.66 5.97
N SER A 209 -1.41 23.35 5.82
CA SER A 209 -2.61 22.96 6.56
C SER A 209 -3.11 21.57 6.10
N TYR A 210 -3.97 20.90 6.89
CA TYR A 210 -4.57 19.63 6.42
C TYR A 210 -5.30 19.83 5.11
N LEU A 211 -6.09 20.90 4.99
CA LEU A 211 -6.85 21.19 3.78
C LEU A 211 -5.94 21.36 2.57
N ASP A 212 -4.88 22.16 2.69
CA ASP A 212 -3.92 22.40 1.60
C ASP A 212 -3.21 21.09 1.21
N TYR A 213 -2.83 20.27 2.19
CA TYR A 213 -2.18 18.98 1.95
C TYR A 213 -3.04 18.06 1.07
N TYR A 214 -4.31 17.84 1.43
CA TYR A 214 -5.19 16.99 0.62
C TYR A 214 -5.58 17.67 -0.68
N GLN A 215 -5.81 18.99 -0.67
CA GLN A 215 -6.17 19.71 -1.88
C GLN A 215 -5.09 19.55 -2.94
N ASN A 216 -3.82 19.76 -2.60
CA ASN A 216 -2.69 19.61 -3.52
C ASN A 216 -2.56 18.16 -4.03
N ALA A 217 -2.68 17.17 -3.13
CA ALA A 217 -2.59 15.76 -3.52
C ALA A 217 -3.73 15.36 -4.48
N PHE A 218 -4.98 15.75 -4.20
CA PHE A 218 -6.10 15.45 -5.07
C PHE A 218 -6.08 16.26 -6.37
N GLU A 219 -5.62 17.49 -6.35
CA GLU A 219 -5.42 18.28 -7.57
C GLU A 219 -4.47 17.56 -8.51
N HIS A 220 -3.30 17.14 -8.03
CA HIS A 220 -2.35 16.33 -8.80
C HIS A 220 -2.99 15.06 -9.38
N LEU A 221 -3.70 14.28 -8.55
CA LEU A 221 -4.38 13.05 -9.00
C LEU A 221 -5.48 13.30 -10.04
N MET A 222 -6.03 14.52 -10.11
CA MET A 222 -7.13 14.90 -11.01
C MET A 222 -6.65 15.66 -12.26
N THR A 223 -5.46 16.27 -12.25
CA THR A 223 -4.94 17.08 -13.37
C THR A 223 -3.74 16.45 -14.06
N GLU A 224 -2.90 15.70 -13.34
CA GLU A 224 -1.67 15.10 -13.88
C GLU A 224 -1.81 13.60 -14.18
N GLN A 225 -2.84 12.97 -13.61
CA GLN A 225 -3.07 11.53 -13.73
C GLN A 225 -4.53 11.22 -14.04
N LEU A 226 -4.79 10.11 -14.72
CA LEU A 226 -6.17 9.65 -14.92
C LEU A 226 -6.72 9.07 -13.61
N ALA A 227 -7.83 9.63 -13.12
CA ALA A 227 -8.45 9.23 -11.85
C ALA A 227 -8.87 7.74 -11.86
N ARG A 228 -9.24 7.22 -13.04
CA ARG A 228 -9.58 5.80 -13.25
C ARG A 228 -8.43 4.82 -13.05
N GLU A 229 -7.19 5.30 -13.09
CA GLU A 229 -6.01 4.44 -12.92
C GLU A 229 -5.53 4.42 -11.46
N SER A 230 -6.09 5.29 -10.62
CA SER A 230 -5.73 5.39 -9.22
C SER A 230 -6.67 4.54 -8.37
N TYR A 231 -6.19 3.38 -7.90
CA TYR A 231 -6.95 2.56 -6.94
C TYR A 231 -7.37 3.38 -5.71
N PHE A 232 -6.56 4.33 -5.28
CA PHE A 232 -6.85 5.23 -4.17
C PHE A 232 -8.04 6.15 -4.49
N MET A 233 -8.08 6.75 -5.67
CA MET A 233 -9.25 7.52 -6.14
C MET A 233 -10.50 6.64 -6.19
N HIS A 234 -10.38 5.40 -6.68
CA HIS A 234 -11.50 4.46 -6.64
C HIS A 234 -12.00 4.22 -5.20
N LEU A 235 -11.11 4.02 -4.23
CA LEU A 235 -11.50 3.89 -2.82
C LEU A 235 -12.19 5.16 -2.30
N CYS A 236 -11.69 6.35 -2.61
CA CYS A 236 -12.29 7.62 -2.20
C CYS A 236 -13.71 7.85 -2.76
N PHE A 237 -13.98 7.38 -3.98
CA PHE A 237 -15.25 7.64 -4.67
C PHE A 237 -16.25 6.48 -4.58
N PHE A 238 -15.77 5.24 -4.58
CA PHE A 238 -16.61 4.04 -4.61
C PHE A 238 -16.50 3.19 -3.34
N GLY A 239 -15.43 3.32 -2.56
CA GLY A 239 -15.17 2.50 -1.37
C GLY A 239 -14.61 1.12 -1.70
N GLU A 240 -14.29 0.90 -2.97
CA GLU A 240 -13.74 -0.31 -3.58
C GLU A 240 -13.10 0.07 -4.93
N ILE A 241 -12.26 -0.81 -5.48
CA ILE A 241 -11.80 -0.69 -6.85
C ILE A 241 -12.94 -1.13 -7.77
N SER A 242 -13.50 -0.19 -8.52
CA SER A 242 -14.71 -0.42 -9.34
C SER A 242 -14.42 -0.86 -10.77
N HIS A 243 -13.21 -0.64 -11.29
CA HIS A 243 -12.82 -1.01 -12.66
C HIS A 243 -11.38 -1.53 -12.70
N ALA A 244 -11.05 -2.35 -13.71
CA ALA A 244 -9.75 -2.99 -13.85
C ALA A 244 -8.58 -1.99 -14.04
N ASP A 245 -8.85 -0.82 -14.61
CA ASP A 245 -7.82 0.22 -14.77
C ASP A 245 -7.26 0.71 -13.43
N GLY A 246 -8.08 0.64 -12.37
CA GLY A 246 -7.70 1.00 -11.01
C GLY A 246 -7.08 -0.15 -10.23
N ASN A 247 -6.73 -1.29 -10.86
CA ASN A 247 -6.07 -2.38 -10.16
C ASN A 247 -4.63 -1.95 -9.75
N PRO A 248 -4.19 -2.26 -8.51
CA PRO A 248 -2.81 -2.04 -8.10
C PRO A 248 -1.85 -2.94 -8.90
N VAL A 249 -0.55 -2.66 -8.82
CA VAL A 249 0.47 -3.38 -9.59
C VAL A 249 0.45 -4.90 -9.38
N GLU A 250 0.16 -5.38 -8.17
CA GLU A 250 0.02 -6.82 -7.87
C GLU A 250 -1.09 -7.51 -8.69
N ALA A 251 -2.08 -6.72 -9.13
CA ALA A 251 -3.23 -7.15 -9.90
C ALA A 251 -3.08 -6.79 -11.40
N THR A 252 -1.84 -6.66 -11.87
CA THR A 252 -1.48 -6.59 -13.29
C THR A 252 -0.86 -7.91 -13.75
N GLU A 253 -1.18 -8.34 -14.96
CA GLU A 253 -0.74 -9.65 -15.46
C GLU A 253 0.79 -9.74 -15.58
N GLU A 254 1.44 -8.66 -16.05
CA GLU A 254 2.90 -8.58 -16.18
C GLU A 254 3.59 -8.79 -14.82
N ASN A 255 3.21 -8.02 -13.81
CA ASN A 255 3.84 -8.11 -12.49
C ASN A 255 3.51 -9.45 -11.83
N PHE A 256 2.26 -9.90 -11.89
CA PHE A 256 1.86 -11.19 -11.34
C PHE A 256 2.70 -12.34 -11.91
N ASN A 257 2.83 -12.42 -13.23
CA ASN A 257 3.59 -13.48 -13.89
C ASN A 257 5.08 -13.40 -13.57
N THR A 258 5.64 -12.18 -13.51
CA THR A 258 7.04 -11.96 -13.14
C THR A 258 7.32 -12.41 -11.70
N VAL A 259 6.47 -12.01 -10.75
CA VAL A 259 6.59 -12.38 -9.34
C VAL A 259 6.39 -13.89 -9.19
N LYS A 260 5.36 -14.47 -9.82
CA LYS A 260 5.11 -15.91 -9.77
C LYS A 260 6.30 -16.73 -10.25
N LYS A 261 6.90 -16.34 -11.38
CA LYS A 261 8.11 -16.98 -11.92
C LYS A 261 9.26 -16.90 -10.93
N ASN A 262 9.54 -15.71 -10.38
CA ASN A 262 10.70 -15.50 -9.51
C ASN A 262 10.51 -16.09 -8.10
N LEU A 263 9.28 -16.22 -7.60
CA LEU A 263 8.97 -16.92 -6.33
C LEU A 263 9.33 -18.41 -6.34
N ALA A 264 9.60 -19.02 -7.50
CA ALA A 264 10.12 -20.38 -7.58
C ALA A 264 11.57 -20.51 -7.06
N GLU A 265 12.35 -19.43 -7.15
CA GLU A 265 13.78 -19.41 -6.78
C GLU A 265 14.08 -18.45 -5.63
N ALA A 266 13.39 -17.30 -5.58
CA ALA A 266 13.61 -16.27 -4.57
C ALA A 266 13.09 -16.74 -3.20
N LYS A 267 13.88 -16.50 -2.15
CA LYS A 267 13.49 -16.77 -0.77
C LYS A 267 12.64 -15.61 -0.25
N VAL A 268 11.46 -15.91 0.30
CA VAL A 268 10.61 -14.91 0.98
C VAL A 268 10.48 -15.28 2.45
N ASP A 269 11.17 -14.52 3.30
CA ASP A 269 11.16 -14.69 4.76
C ASP A 269 10.13 -13.74 5.39
N LEU A 270 9.27 -14.27 6.27
CA LEU A 270 8.31 -13.49 7.05
C LEU A 270 8.80 -13.43 8.51
N VAL A 271 9.03 -12.23 9.04
CA VAL A 271 9.68 -12.04 10.36
C VAL A 271 8.79 -11.20 11.28
N ALA A 272 8.40 -11.78 12.41
CA ALA A 272 7.57 -11.14 13.43
C ALA A 272 8.41 -10.27 14.38
N THR A 273 8.87 -9.12 13.91
CA THR A 273 9.69 -8.19 14.69
C THR A 273 9.56 -6.76 14.15
N ASP A 274 10.08 -5.78 14.90
CA ASP A 274 10.10 -4.39 14.46
C ASP A 274 11.09 -4.17 13.31
N MET A 275 10.88 -3.08 12.56
CA MET A 275 11.66 -2.73 11.37
C MET A 275 13.17 -2.68 11.65
N VAL A 276 13.60 -2.06 12.76
CA VAL A 276 15.01 -1.84 13.05
C VAL A 276 15.68 -3.17 13.40
N SER A 277 15.06 -3.97 14.26
CA SER A 277 15.54 -5.30 14.61
C SER A 277 15.63 -6.22 13.40
N ALA A 278 14.63 -6.21 12.53
CA ALA A 278 14.62 -7.02 11.32
C ALA A 278 15.78 -6.67 10.38
N ILE A 279 15.97 -5.37 10.09
CA ILE A 279 17.03 -4.93 9.18
C ILE A 279 18.40 -5.33 9.71
N LYS A 280 18.65 -5.11 11.01
CA LYS A 280 19.94 -5.42 11.65
C LYS A 280 20.28 -6.91 11.64
N ASN A 281 19.29 -7.76 11.89
CA ASN A 281 19.52 -9.20 12.08
C ASN A 281 19.48 -10.01 10.78
N GLU A 282 18.73 -9.53 9.78
CA GLU A 282 18.47 -10.28 8.54
C GLU A 282 19.26 -9.79 7.33
N GLY A 283 19.97 -8.66 7.45
CA GLY A 283 20.78 -8.07 6.37
C GLY A 283 22.02 -8.91 5.98
N PRO A 284 22.85 -8.41 5.05
CA PRO A 284 22.78 -7.08 4.44
C PRO A 284 21.74 -6.97 3.30
N PHE A 285 21.09 -5.81 3.22
CA PHE A 285 20.11 -5.48 2.18
C PHE A 285 20.65 -4.47 1.16
N ASP A 286 20.26 -4.63 -0.10
CA ASP A 286 20.57 -3.70 -1.19
C ASP A 286 19.46 -2.64 -1.38
N PHE A 287 18.22 -2.99 -1.02
CA PHE A 287 17.06 -2.13 -1.19
C PHE A 287 16.06 -2.30 -0.04
N LEU A 288 15.53 -1.19 0.45
CA LEU A 288 14.60 -1.16 1.58
C LEU A 288 13.34 -0.34 1.22
N SER A 289 12.16 -0.96 1.32
CA SER A 289 10.87 -0.26 1.26
C SER A 289 10.28 -0.11 2.66
N LEU A 290 10.47 1.06 3.27
CA LEU A 290 10.16 1.29 4.69
C LEU A 290 8.71 1.72 4.96
N SER A 291 7.91 1.96 3.92
CA SER A 291 6.55 2.51 4.06
C SER A 291 6.56 3.81 4.87
N ASP A 292 5.44 4.14 5.51
CA ASP A 292 5.29 5.27 6.42
C ASP A 292 5.64 4.97 7.88
N VAL A 293 6.16 3.76 8.18
CA VAL A 293 6.52 3.33 9.54
C VAL A 293 7.42 4.34 10.27
N PRO A 294 8.47 4.91 9.65
CA PRO A 294 9.31 5.92 10.32
C PRO A 294 8.53 7.17 10.79
N SER A 295 7.40 7.48 10.17
CA SER A 295 6.54 8.62 10.57
C SER A 295 6.00 8.46 12.00
N TYR A 296 5.94 7.23 12.52
CA TYR A 296 5.46 6.92 13.86
C TYR A 296 6.55 6.95 14.93
N PHE A 297 7.83 7.07 14.55
CA PHE A 297 8.92 7.11 15.52
C PHE A 297 8.97 8.45 16.27
N ALA A 298 9.43 8.41 17.52
CA ALA A 298 9.63 9.60 18.34
C ALA A 298 10.87 9.43 19.24
N GLY A 299 11.40 10.55 19.73
CA GLY A 299 12.49 10.56 20.69
C GLY A 299 13.79 9.98 20.10
N ASP A 300 14.46 9.13 20.86
CA ASP A 300 15.76 8.58 20.43
C ASP A 300 15.64 7.62 19.26
N LEU A 301 14.53 6.87 19.14
CA LEU A 301 14.32 5.98 18.00
C LEU A 301 14.22 6.76 16.68
N GLU A 302 13.48 7.87 16.67
CA GLU A 302 13.37 8.73 15.48
C GLU A 302 14.72 9.29 15.06
N LYS A 303 15.50 9.79 16.02
CA LYS A 303 16.79 10.41 15.73
C LYS A 303 17.80 9.39 15.21
N ASN A 304 17.75 8.16 15.72
CA ASN A 304 18.85 7.21 15.53
C ASN A 304 18.51 6.04 14.61
N PHE A 305 17.27 5.83 14.15
CA PHE A 305 16.94 4.58 13.42
C PHE A 305 17.79 4.36 12.17
N LEU A 306 18.16 5.42 11.42
CA LEU A 306 19.04 5.30 10.27
C LEU A 306 20.45 4.83 10.65
N GLN A 307 20.93 5.27 11.82
CA GLN A 307 22.20 4.85 12.39
C GLN A 307 22.12 3.40 12.89
N ASP A 308 21.01 3.06 13.54
CA ASP A 308 20.78 1.73 14.11
C ASP A 308 20.69 0.64 13.05
N ILE A 309 20.15 0.94 11.86
CA ILE A 309 19.99 -0.03 10.78
C ILE A 309 21.25 -0.22 9.93
N ARG A 310 22.27 0.66 10.03
CA ARG A 310 23.51 0.57 9.22
C ARG A 310 24.13 -0.83 9.16
N PRO A 311 24.23 -1.60 10.27
CA PRO A 311 24.80 -2.95 10.22
C PRO A 311 24.08 -3.92 9.28
N GLY A 312 22.81 -3.64 8.96
CA GLY A 312 21.99 -4.42 8.04
C GLY A 312 22.01 -3.91 6.59
N LEU A 313 22.81 -2.90 6.26
CA LEU A 313 22.85 -2.30 4.92
C LEU A 313 24.09 -2.75 4.15
N ALA A 314 23.91 -3.14 2.90
CA ALA A 314 25.04 -3.26 1.96
C ALA A 314 25.56 -1.85 1.58
N PRO A 315 26.87 -1.68 1.32
CA PRO A 315 27.37 -0.44 0.75
C PRO A 315 26.62 -0.08 -0.55
N GLY A 316 26.10 1.14 -0.62
CA GLY A 316 25.27 1.60 -1.73
C GLY A 316 23.80 1.21 -1.66
N ALA A 317 23.33 0.60 -0.56
CA ALA A 317 21.92 0.26 -0.36
C ALA A 317 21.01 1.48 -0.51
N VAL A 318 19.85 1.29 -1.12
CA VAL A 318 18.84 2.34 -1.36
C VAL A 318 17.62 2.13 -0.47
N LEU A 319 17.19 3.19 0.20
CA LEU A 319 16.07 3.19 1.13
C LEU A 319 14.98 4.11 0.61
N VAL A 320 13.73 3.63 0.59
CA VAL A 320 12.53 4.40 0.26
C VAL A 320 11.74 4.62 1.55
N ILE A 321 11.63 5.89 1.94
CA ILE A 321 10.88 6.34 3.12
C ILE A 321 9.67 7.11 2.63
N ARG A 322 8.48 6.70 3.09
CA ARG A 322 7.25 7.45 2.87
C ARG A 322 6.89 8.18 4.16
N SER A 323 6.27 9.34 4.04
CA SER A 323 5.96 10.19 5.19
C SER A 323 4.58 10.81 5.02
N TYR A 324 3.67 10.47 5.92
CA TYR A 324 2.30 10.97 5.92
C TYR A 324 2.15 12.05 6.99
N LEU A 325 2.01 13.31 6.58
CA LEU A 325 1.85 14.50 7.46
C LEU A 325 2.99 14.77 8.46
N ARG A 326 3.93 13.85 8.60
CA ARG A 326 5.12 14.00 9.43
C ARG A 326 6.30 13.33 8.78
N ILE A 327 7.38 14.07 8.68
CA ILE A 327 8.67 13.60 8.17
C ILE A 327 9.55 13.33 9.39
N PRO A 328 10.14 12.13 9.54
CA PRO A 328 11.02 11.84 10.66
C PRO A 328 12.29 12.72 10.60
N GLU A 329 12.70 13.24 11.75
CA GLU A 329 13.93 14.02 11.90
C GLU A 329 15.09 13.11 12.37
N ALA A 330 15.64 12.33 11.44
CA ALA A 330 16.71 11.37 11.70
C ALA A 330 18.11 11.94 11.45
N ASP A 331 19.12 11.39 12.13
CA ASP A 331 20.52 11.56 11.74
C ASP A 331 20.77 10.83 10.42
N GLU A 332 21.03 11.59 9.37
CA GLU A 332 21.29 11.11 8.01
C GLU A 332 22.78 11.02 7.69
N SER A 333 23.67 11.16 8.69
CA SER A 333 25.10 10.91 8.51
C SER A 333 25.31 9.53 7.89
N GLY A 334 26.21 9.44 6.90
CA GLY A 334 26.44 8.21 6.12
C GLY A 334 25.42 7.93 5.02
N PHE A 335 24.47 8.84 4.76
CA PHE A 335 23.49 8.72 3.68
C PHE A 335 23.56 9.92 2.73
N VAL A 336 23.20 9.68 1.46
CA VAL A 336 23.04 10.71 0.44
C VAL A 336 21.60 10.72 -0.02
N ASP A 337 20.98 11.90 -0.06
CA ASP A 337 19.66 12.08 -0.65
C ASP A 337 19.74 11.95 -2.18
N ILE A 338 19.12 10.91 -2.71
CA ILE A 338 19.01 10.63 -4.14
C ILE A 338 17.56 10.73 -4.63
N THR A 339 16.66 11.31 -3.85
CA THR A 339 15.26 11.57 -4.22
C THR A 339 15.13 12.22 -5.61
N PRO A 340 15.95 13.22 -5.99
CA PRO A 340 15.87 13.82 -7.32
C PRO A 340 16.05 12.84 -8.49
N GLN A 341 16.72 11.69 -8.28
CA GLN A 341 16.95 10.68 -9.32
C GLN A 341 15.68 9.87 -9.67
N PHE A 342 14.64 9.97 -8.83
CA PHE A 342 13.37 9.27 -8.96
C PHE A 342 12.18 10.24 -9.05
N GLY A 343 12.45 11.50 -9.39
CA GLY A 343 11.42 12.53 -9.54
C GLY A 343 10.25 12.12 -10.44
N PRO A 344 10.50 11.56 -11.65
CA PRO A 344 9.42 11.08 -12.51
C PRO A 344 8.58 9.97 -11.88
N GLU A 345 9.22 8.96 -11.28
CA GLU A 345 8.52 7.84 -10.64
C GLU A 345 7.68 8.29 -9.43
N ILE A 346 8.16 9.30 -8.68
CA ILE A 346 7.43 9.91 -7.56
C ILE A 346 6.24 10.74 -8.07
N PHE A 347 6.42 11.46 -9.18
CA PHE A 347 5.36 12.24 -9.83
C PHE A 347 4.23 11.34 -10.35
N ASP A 348 4.56 10.14 -10.83
CA ASP A 348 3.60 9.17 -11.40
C ASP A 348 2.92 8.26 -10.37
N GLU A 349 3.30 8.34 -9.08
CA GLU A 349 2.70 7.56 -7.99
C GLU A 349 1.21 7.93 -7.85
N LYS A 350 0.30 6.96 -7.77
CA LYS A 350 -1.16 7.23 -7.89
C LYS A 350 -1.91 7.36 -6.55
N VAL A 351 -1.23 7.57 -5.44
CA VAL A 351 -1.83 7.88 -4.13
C VAL A 351 -1.58 9.34 -3.75
N GLN A 352 -0.36 9.86 -3.98
CA GLN A 352 0.08 11.23 -3.74
C GLN A 352 -0.11 11.76 -2.31
N MET A 353 -0.49 10.90 -1.37
CA MET A 353 -0.68 11.25 0.03
C MET A 353 0.61 11.20 0.84
N TYR A 354 1.72 10.74 0.26
CA TYR A 354 2.98 10.52 0.97
C TYR A 354 4.09 11.39 0.42
N LYS A 355 4.81 12.08 1.30
CA LYS A 355 6.11 12.66 0.94
C LYS A 355 7.12 11.52 0.86
N VAL A 356 7.79 11.38 -0.28
CA VAL A 356 8.78 10.33 -0.53
C VAL A 356 10.18 10.90 -0.35
N LYS A 357 11.02 10.18 0.40
CA LYS A 357 12.46 10.42 0.47
C LYS A 357 13.21 9.15 0.10
N VAL A 358 14.21 9.29 -0.77
CA VAL A 358 15.07 8.20 -1.20
C VAL A 358 16.50 8.49 -0.77
N LEU A 359 17.03 7.62 0.09
CA LEU A 359 18.39 7.72 0.63
C LEU A 359 19.26 6.60 0.07
N LYS A 360 20.54 6.90 -0.14
CA LYS A 360 21.57 5.90 -0.46
C LYS A 360 22.61 5.85 0.64
N PHE A 361 22.86 4.66 1.20
CA PHE A 361 23.91 4.44 2.19
C PHE A 361 25.29 4.47 1.53
N THR A 362 26.23 5.26 2.06
CA THR A 362 27.57 5.43 1.48
C THR A 362 28.50 4.25 1.75
N GLY A 363 28.24 3.47 2.80
CA GLY A 363 29.12 2.39 3.25
C GLY A 363 30.23 2.84 4.21
N GLU A 364 30.17 4.08 4.71
CA GLU A 364 31.08 4.64 5.71
C GLU A 364 30.67 4.36 7.16
#